data_AF-M2USC6-F1
#
_entry.id   AF-M2USC6-F1
#
_cell.length_a   1.000
_cell.length_b   1.000
_cell.length_c   1.000
_cell.angle_alpha   90.00
_cell.angle_beta   90.00
_cell.angle_gamma   90.00
#
_symmetry.space_group_name_H-M   'P 1'
#
loop_
_entity.id
_entity.type
_entity.pdbx_description
1 polymer ?
#
loop_
_entity_poly.entity_id
_entity_poly.type
_entity_poly.pdbx_seq_one_letter_code
_entity_poly.pdbx_strand_id
1 'polypeptide(L)'
;ASIAEAMSGLLQKLFPINNWTSARETFTKATVDAMWARNPDRRRWVAAACYNMNWDVANRGGISDVASVKLSMGALNTDYDCFYIGRNNALWTRGDGGYINLAIVSDSNFCTFDGRTADLTC
;
A
#
# COMPACT_ATOMS: atom_id res chain seq x y z
N ALA A 1 7.99 -12.23 -7.63
CA ALA A 1 6.72 -11.63 -8.07
C ALA A 1 6.86 -10.12 -7.96
N SER A 2 6.50 -9.38 -9.00
CA SER A 2 6.54 -7.91 -8.99
C SER A 2 5.23 -7.32 -8.44
N ILE A 3 5.26 -6.05 -8.03
CA ILE A 3 4.05 -5.34 -7.60
C ILE A 3 3.05 -5.25 -8.77
N ALA A 4 3.53 -5.04 -10.01
CA ALA A 4 2.68 -5.03 -11.19
C ALA A 4 1.92 -6.36 -11.41
N GLU A 5 2.58 -7.51 -11.21
CA GLU A 5 1.95 -8.83 -11.29
C GLU A 5 0.86 -9.03 -10.21
N ALA A 6 1.05 -8.44 -9.02
CA ALA A 6 0.03 -8.49 -7.98
C ALA A 6 -1.26 -7.77 -8.39
N MET A 7 -1.19 -6.83 -9.33
CA MET A 7 -2.28 -5.92 -9.64
C MET A 7 -3.09 -6.29 -10.87
N SER A 8 -2.60 -7.20 -11.71
CA SER A 8 -3.25 -7.59 -12.97
C SER A 8 -4.68 -8.13 -12.81
N GLY A 9 -5.07 -8.61 -11.62
CA GLY A 9 -6.43 -9.10 -11.33
C GLY A 9 -7.32 -8.15 -10.52
N LEU A 10 -6.79 -7.00 -10.09
CA LEU A 10 -7.50 -6.10 -9.17
C LEU A 10 -8.55 -5.23 -9.85
N LEU A 11 -8.32 -4.85 -11.11
CA LEU A 11 -9.26 -4.05 -11.90
C LEU A 11 -10.63 -4.72 -12.01
N GLN A 12 -10.68 -6.06 -12.01
CA GLN A 12 -11.94 -6.80 -12.06
C GLN A 12 -12.82 -6.59 -10.82
N LYS A 13 -12.20 -6.38 -9.65
CA LYS A 13 -12.92 -6.10 -8.40
C LYS A 13 -13.56 -4.71 -8.37
N LEU A 14 -13.13 -3.82 -9.27
CA LEU A 14 -13.55 -2.41 -9.31
C LEU A 14 -14.72 -2.16 -10.26
N PHE A 15 -14.93 -2.99 -11.29
CA PHE A 15 -16.03 -2.82 -12.25
C PHE A 15 -17.44 -2.69 -11.65
N PRO A 16 -17.83 -3.40 -10.56
CA PRO A 16 -19.17 -3.22 -9.99
C PRO A 16 -19.32 -1.92 -9.18
N ILE A 17 -18.23 -1.16 -8.96
CA ILE A 17 -18.23 0.01 -8.11
C ILE A 17 -18.40 1.28 -8.95
N ASN A 18 -19.49 2.01 -8.72
CA ASN A 18 -19.78 3.30 -9.35
C ASN A 18 -19.45 4.50 -8.44
N ASN A 19 -19.09 4.26 -7.18
CA ASN A 19 -18.71 5.29 -6.21
C ASN A 19 -17.18 5.42 -6.12
N TRP A 20 -16.67 6.64 -6.31
CA TRP A 20 -15.23 6.89 -6.34
C TRP A 20 -14.53 6.57 -5.02
N THR A 21 -15.14 6.92 -3.91
CA THR A 21 -14.61 6.64 -2.57
C THR A 21 -14.49 5.14 -2.34
N SER A 22 -15.55 4.39 -2.63
CA SER A 22 -15.54 2.92 -2.51
C SER A 22 -14.54 2.26 -3.45
N ALA A 23 -14.35 2.81 -4.66
CA ALA A 23 -13.37 2.30 -5.61
C ALA A 23 -11.94 2.47 -5.07
N ARG A 24 -11.63 3.63 -4.50
CA ARG A 24 -10.33 3.91 -3.87
C ARG A 24 -10.05 2.98 -2.69
N GLU A 25 -11.01 2.83 -1.77
CA GLU A 25 -10.85 1.91 -0.63
C GLU A 25 -10.67 0.45 -1.05
N THR A 26 -11.43 0.02 -2.06
CA THR A 26 -11.34 -1.36 -2.55
C THR A 26 -9.99 -1.57 -3.24
N PHE A 27 -9.55 -0.60 -4.03
CA PHE A 27 -8.28 -0.66 -4.75
C PHE A 27 -7.10 -0.75 -3.79
N THR A 28 -6.97 0.16 -2.82
CA THR A 28 -5.83 0.19 -1.90
C THR A 28 -5.74 -1.10 -1.09
N LYS A 29 -6.85 -1.55 -0.46
CA LYS A 29 -6.93 -2.79 0.33
C LYS A 29 -6.54 -3.99 -0.51
N ALA A 30 -7.18 -4.16 -1.68
CA ALA A 30 -6.93 -5.31 -2.52
C ALA A 30 -5.51 -5.32 -3.10
N THR A 31 -4.91 -4.14 -3.31
CA THR A 31 -3.52 -4.01 -3.75
C THR A 31 -2.55 -4.50 -2.69
N VAL A 32 -2.64 -4.00 -1.45
CA VAL A 32 -1.73 -4.45 -0.39
C VAL A 32 -1.96 -5.92 -0.02
N ASP A 33 -3.19 -6.42 -0.09
CA ASP A 33 -3.48 -7.85 0.10
C ASP A 33 -2.79 -8.70 -0.97
N ALA A 34 -2.90 -8.31 -2.24
CA ALA A 34 -2.27 -9.02 -3.34
C ALA A 34 -0.74 -8.96 -3.26
N MET A 35 -0.18 -7.81 -2.90
CA MET A 35 1.25 -7.65 -2.63
C MET A 35 1.69 -8.56 -1.48
N TRP A 36 0.95 -8.57 -0.37
CA TRP A 36 1.30 -9.37 0.80
C TRP A 36 1.20 -10.88 0.56
N ALA A 37 0.23 -11.32 -0.26
CA ALA A 37 0.09 -12.71 -0.68
C ALA A 37 1.24 -13.16 -1.60
N ARG A 38 1.80 -12.26 -2.40
CA ARG A 38 2.90 -12.52 -3.35
C ARG A 38 4.26 -12.07 -2.85
N ASN A 39 4.37 -11.69 -1.58
CA ASN A 39 5.60 -11.22 -0.97
C ASN A 39 6.72 -12.28 -1.16
N PRO A 40 7.82 -11.96 -1.87
CA PRO A 40 8.85 -12.93 -2.21
C PRO A 40 9.67 -13.41 -1.02
N ASP A 41 9.68 -12.65 0.08
CA ASP A 41 10.39 -13.00 1.31
C ASP A 41 9.75 -12.28 2.52
N ARG A 42 8.86 -12.98 3.24
CA ARG A 42 8.17 -12.45 4.43
C ARG A 42 9.07 -12.20 5.64
N ARG A 43 10.32 -12.70 5.65
CA ARG A 43 11.28 -12.42 6.72
C ARG A 43 12.04 -11.13 6.44
N ARG A 44 12.28 -10.83 5.18
CA ARG A 44 12.90 -9.57 4.74
C ARG A 44 11.88 -8.44 4.71
N TRP A 45 10.74 -8.66 4.06
CA TRP A 45 9.67 -7.69 3.85
C TRP A 45 8.54 -7.98 4.82
N VAL A 46 8.49 -7.23 5.91
CA VAL A 46 7.56 -7.47 7.02
C VAL A 46 6.30 -6.62 6.93
N ALA A 47 6.23 -5.71 5.97
CA ALA A 47 5.00 -5.01 5.61
C ALA A 47 4.92 -4.67 4.12
N ALA A 48 3.72 -4.37 3.66
CA ALA A 48 3.39 -3.82 2.35
C ALA A 48 2.48 -2.61 2.55
N ALA A 49 2.74 -1.52 1.83
CA ALA A 49 1.95 -0.30 1.90
C ALA A 49 1.64 0.21 0.50
N CYS A 50 0.47 0.84 0.35
CA CYS A 50 0.11 1.65 -0.81
C CYS A 50 -0.47 2.98 -0.33
N TYR A 51 0.08 4.09 -0.81
CA TYR A 51 -0.30 5.44 -0.38
C TYR A 51 -0.30 6.45 -1.52
N ASN A 52 -1.29 7.34 -1.59
CA ASN A 52 -1.39 8.36 -2.65
C ASN A 52 -0.98 9.78 -2.22
N MET A 53 -0.39 9.94 -1.04
CA MET A 53 0.13 11.22 -0.57
C MET A 53 1.61 11.10 -0.24
N ASN A 54 2.19 12.19 0.28
CA ASN A 54 3.59 12.23 0.65
C ASN A 54 3.91 11.28 1.80
N TRP A 55 5.05 10.61 1.71
CA TRP A 55 5.54 9.69 2.72
C TRP A 55 7.05 9.79 2.84
N ASP A 56 7.54 9.43 4.02
CA ASP A 56 8.96 9.26 4.30
C ASP A 56 9.22 7.88 4.89
N VAL A 57 10.46 7.41 4.79
CA VAL A 57 10.92 6.21 5.51
C VAL A 57 12.20 6.48 6.26
N ALA A 58 12.41 5.77 7.36
CA ALA A 58 13.65 5.89 8.15
C ALA A 58 14.88 5.48 7.33
N ASN A 59 14.74 4.47 6.47
CA ASN A 59 15.79 3.99 5.59
C ASN A 59 15.24 3.62 4.21
N ARG A 60 15.61 4.38 3.16
CA ARG A 60 15.24 4.09 1.76
C ARG A 60 15.86 2.80 1.21
N GLY A 61 17.01 2.35 1.74
CA GLY A 61 17.57 1.03 1.41
C GLY A 61 16.83 -0.14 2.08
N GLY A 62 15.95 0.17 3.05
CA GLY A 62 15.13 -0.79 3.78
C GLY A 62 13.73 -0.99 3.21
N ILE A 63 13.48 -0.53 1.98
CA ILE A 63 12.23 -0.78 1.23
C ILE A 63 12.54 -1.47 -0.09
N SER A 64 11.51 -2.01 -0.75
CA SER A 64 11.62 -2.40 -2.16
C SER A 64 11.66 -1.16 -3.06
N ASP A 65 11.83 -1.37 -4.37
CA ASP A 65 11.46 -0.34 -5.35
C ASP A 65 10.01 0.10 -5.15
N VAL A 66 9.76 1.37 -5.44
CA VAL A 66 8.44 1.99 -5.39
C VAL A 66 7.77 1.80 -6.74
N ALA A 67 6.62 1.14 -6.73
CA ALA A 67 5.76 1.06 -7.90
C ALA A 67 4.67 2.13 -7.80
N SER A 68 4.65 3.07 -8.74
CA SER A 68 3.55 4.03 -8.87
C SER A 68 2.43 3.41 -9.69
N VAL A 69 1.21 3.41 -9.15
CA VAL A 69 0.08 2.72 -9.75
C VAL A 69 -1.15 3.59 -9.81
N LYS A 70 -1.68 3.72 -11.02
CA LYS A 70 -2.81 4.58 -11.32
C LYS A 70 -4.13 3.84 -11.19
N LEU A 71 -5.02 4.34 -10.34
CA LEU A 71 -6.44 4.01 -10.36
C LEU A 71 -7.16 5.03 -11.24
N SER A 72 -8.06 4.58 -12.12
CA SER A 72 -8.88 5.46 -12.97
C SER A 72 -10.33 4.98 -13.05
N MET A 73 -11.27 5.90 -12.97
CA MET A 73 -12.72 5.67 -13.09
C MET A 73 -13.38 6.86 -13.79
N GLY A 74 -13.73 6.68 -15.07
CA GLY A 74 -14.18 7.80 -15.91
C GLY A 74 -13.10 8.87 -16.01
N ALA A 75 -13.44 10.12 -15.68
CA ALA A 75 -12.48 11.23 -15.65
C ALA A 75 -11.64 11.30 -14.36
N LEU A 76 -12.01 10.54 -13.32
CA LEU A 76 -11.33 10.55 -12.03
C LEU A 76 -10.11 9.64 -12.07
N ASN A 77 -9.01 10.08 -11.45
CA ASN A 77 -7.82 9.28 -11.31
C ASN A 77 -7.02 9.64 -10.05
N THR A 78 -6.22 8.69 -9.58
CA THR A 78 -5.30 8.87 -8.44
C THR A 78 -4.16 7.88 -8.59
N ASP A 79 -2.93 8.35 -8.36
CA ASP A 79 -1.71 7.54 -8.37
C ASP A 79 -1.35 7.15 -6.94
N TYR A 80 -0.96 5.89 -6.75
CA TYR A 80 -0.56 5.33 -5.46
C TYR A 80 0.87 4.80 -5.55
N ASP A 81 1.69 5.19 -4.60
CA ASP A 81 3.00 4.59 -4.39
C ASP A 81 2.86 3.33 -3.54
N CYS A 82 3.24 2.20 -4.12
CA CYS A 82 3.16 0.89 -3.49
C CYS A 82 4.57 0.29 -3.33
N PHE A 83 4.90 -0.19 -2.14
CA PHE A 83 6.20 -0.79 -1.84
C PHE A 83 6.15 -1.73 -0.64
N TYR A 84 7.18 -2.57 -0.50
CA TYR A 84 7.43 -3.38 0.69
C TYR A 84 8.34 -2.65 1.68
N ILE A 85 8.14 -2.90 2.97
CA ILE A 85 8.93 -2.33 4.05
C ILE A 85 9.63 -3.48 4.78
N GLY A 86 10.94 -3.31 4.99
CA GLY A 86 11.77 -4.25 5.73
C GLY A 86 11.84 -3.97 7.23
N ARG A 87 12.49 -4.87 7.96
CA ARG A 87 12.72 -4.76 9.41
C ARG A 87 13.62 -3.56 9.75
N ASN A 88 13.48 -3.06 10.97
CA ASN A 88 14.19 -1.91 11.52
C ASN A 88 14.03 -0.66 10.64
N ASN A 89 12.79 -0.39 10.21
CA ASN A 89 12.43 0.72 9.35
C ASN A 89 11.09 1.31 9.78
N ALA A 90 10.87 2.59 9.51
CA ALA A 90 9.59 3.23 9.77
C ALA A 90 9.03 3.80 8.47
N LEU A 91 7.70 3.81 8.33
CA LEU A 91 6.95 4.59 7.36
C LEU A 91 6.27 5.72 8.11
N TRP A 92 6.55 6.95 7.70
CA TRP A 92 5.87 8.15 8.18
C TRP A 92 4.95 8.69 7.08
N THR A 93 3.67 8.76 7.39
CA THR A 93 2.67 9.31 6.47
C THR A 93 2.57 10.81 6.67
N ARG A 94 2.71 11.58 5.58
CA ARG A 94 2.71 13.06 5.61
C ARG A 94 1.40 13.58 5.04
N GLY A 95 0.29 13.14 5.63
CA GLY A 95 -1.04 13.50 5.17
C GLY A 95 -2.12 12.69 5.83
N ASP A 96 -3.29 12.65 5.20
CA ASP A 96 -4.44 11.94 5.72
C ASP A 96 -4.26 10.43 5.58
N GLY A 97 -4.51 9.70 6.67
CA GLY A 97 -4.66 8.25 6.65
C GLY A 97 -6.00 7.78 6.08
N GLY A 98 -6.40 6.56 6.45
CA GLY A 98 -7.66 5.95 6.04
C GLY A 98 -7.61 5.24 4.69
N TYR A 99 -8.44 4.21 4.53
CA TYR A 99 -8.36 3.27 3.40
C TYR A 99 -8.46 3.90 2.02
N ILE A 100 -9.08 5.08 1.90
CA ILE A 100 -9.17 5.81 0.63
C ILE A 100 -7.77 6.21 0.14
N ASN A 101 -6.87 6.55 1.07
CA ASN A 101 -5.54 7.05 0.78
C ASN A 101 -4.47 5.98 1.04
N LEU A 102 -4.56 5.32 2.19
CA LEU A 102 -3.55 4.41 2.73
C LEU A 102 -4.13 3.03 3.01
N ALA A 103 -3.47 1.99 2.53
CA ALA A 103 -3.62 0.65 3.09
C ALA A 103 -2.26 0.10 3.48
N ILE A 104 -2.21 -0.63 4.58
CA ILE A 104 -1.02 -1.31 5.08
C ILE A 104 -1.42 -2.73 5.50
N VAL A 105 -0.61 -3.71 5.09
CA VAL A 105 -0.61 -5.04 5.68
C VAL A 105 0.77 -5.30 6.25
N SER A 106 0.84 -5.75 7.49
CA SER A 106 2.10 -5.96 8.20
C SER A 106 2.07 -7.20 9.09
N ASP A 107 3.23 -7.79 9.33
CA ASP A 107 3.43 -8.82 10.35
C ASP A 107 3.53 -8.15 11.74
N SER A 108 2.57 -8.43 12.62
CA SER A 108 2.49 -7.84 13.96
C SER A 108 3.61 -8.28 14.91
N ASN A 109 4.41 -9.30 14.56
CA ASN A 109 5.59 -9.68 15.33
C ASN A 109 6.75 -8.72 15.12
N PHE A 110 6.75 -7.97 14.01
CA PHE A 110 7.82 -7.05 13.64
C PHE A 110 7.36 -5.61 13.59
N CYS A 111 6.08 -5.37 13.27
CA CYS A 111 5.56 -4.04 13.04
C CYS A 111 4.48 -3.63 14.04
N THR A 112 4.43 -2.34 14.34
CA THR A 112 3.38 -1.69 15.13
C THR A 112 2.84 -0.49 14.35
N PHE A 113 1.52 -0.42 14.21
CA PHE A 113 0.82 0.67 13.52
C PHE A 113 0.27 1.67 14.54
N ASP A 114 0.56 2.96 14.35
CA ASP A 114 -0.04 4.04 15.12
C ASP A 114 -1.28 4.57 14.40
N GLY A 115 -2.47 4.20 14.90
CA GLY A 115 -3.74 4.64 14.33
C GLY A 115 -4.01 6.15 14.44
N ARG A 116 -3.23 6.92 15.21
CA ARG A 116 -3.39 8.38 15.33
C ARG A 116 -2.69 9.12 14.20
N THR A 117 -1.49 8.68 13.85
CA THR A 117 -0.63 9.30 12.84
C THR A 117 -0.67 8.56 11.51
N ALA A 118 -1.22 7.34 11.50
CA ALA A 118 -1.16 6.38 10.40
C ALA A 118 0.26 5.93 10.04
N ASP A 119 1.20 6.09 10.97
CA ASP A 119 2.60 5.66 10.83
C ASP A 119 2.78 4.18 11.15
N LEU A 120 3.80 3.56 10.56
CA LEU A 120 4.18 2.18 10.80
C LEU A 120 5.63 2.12 11.26
N THR A 121 5.90 1.45 12.38
CA THR A 121 7.25 1.12 12.81
C THR A 121 7.46 -0.38 12.70
N CYS A 122 8.49 -0.80 11.97
CA CYS A 122 8.99 -2.17 11.80
C CYS A 122 10.48 -2.24 12.15
#